data_AF-A0A7Z2GPU4-F1
#
_entry.id   AF-A0A7Z2GPU4-F1
#
_cell.length_a   1.000
_cell.length_b   1.000
_cell.length_c   1.000
_cell.angle_alpha   90.00
_cell.angle_beta   90.00
_cell.angle_gamma   90.00
#
_symmetry.space_group_name_H-M   'P 1'
#
loop_
_entity.id
_entity.type
_entity.pdbx_description
1 polymer ?
#
loop_
_entity_poly.entity_id
_entity_poly.type
_entity_poly.pdbx_seq_one_letter_code
_entity_poly.pdbx_strand_id
1 'polypeptide(L)'
;MPITLQGKSVVSIRPMQLAAVNDHNWSTFGTRPVFHLVCGDGTQRALKGEIIDENSNAQNASDNAALIGELQSLVGVNLDVSVLGAADVQALTGVTPAMMVHANPNCAAAYLSGLAGSGMFVFYTMTYIESLKTLEKQQVKQKDVDGMRQFGAVKLARKMRGDAQLLPALGRVVAVDLFCGNFDRFAANGDIVNVGNIMFQKDADKKYTPVGVDFFEAQGQFARMTAPLTAAQLLNWPGAILADAMRLDAFASRAVMGLNQAFQHGVSPHAMPADAILDATDVQAFRTGLSEGAEALRSYLLGLRHRGVASPGVQSRLDALGWTQTAWGGARAPQPRAGWVNAQPATRGLGPNRR
;
A
#
# COMPACT_ATOMS: atom_id res chain seq x y z
N MET A 1 -24.65 -20.76 -6.50
CA MET A 1 -25.49 -19.62 -6.09
C MET A 1 -24.56 -18.49 -5.66
N PRO A 2 -24.90 -17.21 -5.90
CA PRO A 2 -24.11 -16.08 -5.40
C PRO A 2 -24.01 -16.12 -3.87
N ILE A 3 -22.91 -15.63 -3.31
CA ILE A 3 -22.81 -15.34 -1.87
C ILE A 3 -23.14 -13.88 -1.64
N THR A 4 -23.52 -13.52 -0.41
CA THR A 4 -23.74 -12.12 -0.03
C THR A 4 -22.61 -11.67 0.89
N LEU A 5 -21.93 -10.59 0.55
CA LEU A 5 -20.94 -9.93 1.40
C LEU A 5 -21.37 -8.48 1.61
N GLN A 6 -21.56 -8.05 2.85
CA GLN A 6 -21.95 -6.68 3.21
C GLN A 6 -23.20 -6.22 2.43
N GLY A 7 -24.18 -7.10 2.31
CA GLY A 7 -25.43 -6.83 1.57
C GLY A 7 -25.29 -6.86 0.04
N LYS A 8 -24.11 -7.10 -0.53
CA LYS A 8 -23.89 -7.21 -1.97
C LYS A 8 -23.80 -8.66 -2.42
N SER A 9 -24.57 -9.00 -3.44
CA SER A 9 -24.49 -10.31 -4.10
C SER A 9 -23.21 -10.40 -4.93
N VAL A 10 -22.31 -11.32 -4.60
CA VAL A 10 -21.05 -11.56 -5.33
C VAL A 10 -21.28 -12.65 -6.36
N VAL A 11 -21.07 -12.30 -7.63
CA VAL A 11 -21.34 -13.20 -8.77
C VAL A 11 -20.06 -13.77 -9.39
N SER A 12 -18.92 -13.11 -9.19
CA SER A 12 -17.63 -13.58 -9.70
C SER A 12 -16.49 -13.21 -8.77
N ILE A 13 -15.51 -14.10 -8.64
CA ILE A 13 -14.32 -13.95 -7.80
C ILE A 13 -13.09 -14.34 -8.64
N ARG A 14 -12.12 -13.45 -8.76
CA ARG A 14 -10.84 -13.71 -9.43
C ARG A 14 -9.70 -13.57 -8.43
N PRO A 15 -8.89 -14.60 -8.21
CA PRO A 15 -7.69 -14.44 -7.41
C PRO A 15 -6.69 -13.50 -8.10
N MET A 16 -6.16 -12.54 -7.35
CA MET A 16 -5.22 -11.52 -7.85
C MET A 16 -3.82 -11.73 -7.29
N GLN A 17 -3.75 -12.01 -5.98
CA GLN A 17 -2.52 -12.34 -5.27
C GLN A 17 -2.81 -13.56 -4.42
N LEU A 18 -2.10 -14.64 -4.72
CA LEU A 18 -2.22 -15.90 -4.01
C LEU A 18 -0.85 -16.43 -3.62
N ALA A 19 -0.82 -17.17 -2.53
CA ALA A 19 0.36 -17.83 -1.99
C ALA A 19 0.74 -19.09 -2.79
N ALA A 20 1.15 -18.99 -4.04
CA ALA A 20 1.50 -20.21 -4.79
C ALA A 20 2.83 -20.78 -4.27
N VAL A 21 2.83 -22.01 -3.75
CA VAL A 21 4.06 -22.84 -3.63
C VAL A 21 4.34 -23.47 -5.00
N ASN A 22 3.29 -23.79 -5.75
CA ASN A 22 3.23 -24.17 -7.18
C ASN A 22 1.75 -24.26 -7.62
N ASP A 23 1.46 -24.60 -8.88
CA ASP A 23 0.11 -24.62 -9.51
C ASP A 23 -0.93 -25.52 -8.80
N HIS A 24 -0.50 -26.31 -7.82
CA HIS A 24 -1.32 -27.30 -7.11
C HIS A 24 -1.23 -27.22 -5.58
N ASN A 25 -0.43 -26.30 -5.02
CA ASN A 25 -0.25 -26.20 -3.57
C ASN A 25 -0.07 -24.74 -3.13
N TRP A 26 -0.89 -24.30 -2.18
CA TRP A 26 -0.89 -22.92 -1.68
C TRP A 26 -0.30 -22.87 -0.28
N SER A 27 0.65 -21.96 0.01
CA SER A 27 1.14 -21.79 1.38
C SER A 27 0.17 -20.91 2.15
N THR A 28 -0.16 -21.28 3.38
CA THR A 28 -0.83 -20.36 4.31
C THR A 28 0.14 -19.32 4.87
N PHE A 29 1.45 -19.50 4.64
CA PHE A 29 2.52 -18.67 5.18
C PHE A 29 3.02 -17.66 4.15
N GLY A 30 3.05 -16.38 4.55
CA GLY A 30 3.87 -15.34 3.92
C GLY A 30 3.22 -14.46 2.85
N THR A 31 1.97 -14.71 2.44
CA THR A 31 1.30 -13.79 1.50
C THR A 31 -0.10 -13.40 1.97
N ARG A 32 -0.42 -12.10 1.86
CA ARG A 32 -1.76 -11.55 2.06
C ARG A 32 -2.61 -11.85 0.83
N PRO A 33 -3.61 -12.73 0.91
CA PRO A 33 -4.39 -13.08 -0.27
C PRO A 33 -5.27 -11.90 -0.69
N VAL A 34 -5.30 -11.65 -1.99
CA VAL A 34 -6.15 -10.61 -2.60
C VAL A 34 -6.99 -11.24 -3.70
N PHE A 35 -8.30 -10.99 -3.64
CA PHE A 35 -9.27 -11.42 -4.63
C PHE A 35 -10.01 -10.22 -5.19
N HIS A 36 -10.29 -10.23 -6.48
CA HIS A 36 -11.19 -9.30 -7.14
C HIS A 36 -12.60 -9.90 -7.14
N LEU A 37 -13.55 -9.16 -6.58
CA LEU A 37 -14.97 -9.50 -6.54
C LEU A 37 -15.74 -8.65 -7.57
N VAL A 38 -16.62 -9.29 -8.32
CA VAL A 38 -17.66 -8.62 -9.12
C VAL A 38 -19.01 -8.89 -8.47
N CYS A 39 -19.72 -7.83 -8.12
CA CYS A 39 -21.05 -7.88 -7.54
C CYS A 39 -22.13 -7.90 -8.63
N GLY A 40 -23.33 -8.37 -8.30
CA GLY A 40 -24.45 -8.48 -9.23
C GLY A 40 -24.96 -7.15 -9.78
N ASP A 41 -24.65 -6.05 -9.09
CA ASP A 41 -24.89 -4.66 -9.54
C ASP A 41 -23.77 -4.12 -10.45
N GLY A 42 -22.78 -4.95 -10.79
CA GLY A 42 -21.60 -4.59 -11.58
C GLY A 42 -20.51 -3.88 -10.77
N THR A 43 -20.71 -3.61 -9.49
CA THR A 43 -19.66 -3.00 -8.66
C THR A 43 -18.50 -3.97 -8.46
N GLN A 44 -17.28 -3.44 -8.48
CA GLN A 44 -16.05 -4.21 -8.33
C GLN A 44 -15.38 -3.90 -7.00
N ARG A 45 -15.01 -4.93 -6.25
CA ARG A 45 -14.32 -4.80 -4.95
C ARG A 45 -13.05 -5.65 -4.91
N ALA A 46 -12.09 -5.25 -4.10
CA ALA A 46 -11.02 -6.14 -3.68
C ALA A 46 -11.38 -6.73 -2.30
N LEU A 47 -11.27 -8.05 -2.17
CA LEU A 47 -11.30 -8.76 -0.89
C LEU A 47 -9.86 -9.07 -0.49
N LYS A 48 -9.45 -8.63 0.70
CA LYS A 48 -8.12 -8.87 1.22
C LYS A 48 -8.20 -9.58 2.57
N GLY A 49 -7.30 -10.55 2.77
CA GLY A 49 -7.10 -11.21 4.05
C GLY A 49 -5.80 -10.71 4.71
N GLU A 50 -5.90 -10.28 5.96
CA GLU A 50 -4.75 -9.95 6.82
C GLU A 50 -4.50 -11.06 7.81
N ILE A 51 -3.24 -11.49 7.92
CA ILE A 51 -2.84 -12.55 8.83
C ILE A 51 -2.93 -12.05 10.28
N ILE A 52 -3.53 -12.89 11.13
CA ILE A 52 -3.50 -12.82 12.58
C ILE A 52 -2.28 -13.63 13.01
N ASP A 53 -1.35 -13.00 13.73
CA ASP A 53 -0.12 -13.63 14.19
C ASP A 53 0.09 -13.41 15.70
N GLU A 54 1.20 -13.93 16.24
CA GLU A 54 1.56 -13.73 17.65
C GLU A 54 1.64 -12.25 18.06
N ASN A 55 1.80 -11.38 17.06
CA ASN A 55 1.91 -9.95 17.21
C ASN A 55 0.62 -9.19 16.87
N SER A 56 -0.44 -9.84 16.43
CA SER A 56 -1.67 -9.18 15.99
C SER A 56 -2.84 -10.11 16.21
N ASN A 57 -3.71 -9.77 17.16
CA ASN A 57 -4.99 -10.47 17.32
C ASN A 57 -6.02 -9.94 16.29
N ALA A 58 -7.14 -10.65 16.14
CA ALA A 58 -8.20 -10.29 15.20
C ALA A 58 -8.72 -8.85 15.39
N GLN A 59 -8.83 -8.39 16.64
CA GLN A 59 -9.29 -7.04 16.93
C GLN A 59 -8.28 -6.00 16.45
N ASN A 60 -6.99 -6.15 16.77
CA ASN A 60 -5.93 -5.24 16.35
C ASN A 60 -5.79 -5.18 14.83
N ALA A 61 -5.88 -6.32 14.13
CA ALA A 61 -5.85 -6.36 12.68
C ALA A 61 -7.06 -5.62 12.08
N SER A 62 -8.25 -5.80 12.66
CA SER A 62 -9.47 -5.09 12.25
C SER A 62 -9.37 -3.58 12.49
N ASP A 63 -8.92 -3.16 13.68
CA ASP A 63 -8.75 -1.77 14.06
C ASP A 63 -7.70 -1.08 13.18
N ASN A 64 -6.59 -1.75 12.89
CA ASN A 64 -5.57 -1.24 11.98
C ASN A 64 -6.11 -1.09 10.55
N ALA A 65 -6.83 -2.09 10.03
CA ALA A 65 -7.41 -2.02 8.68
C ALA A 65 -8.42 -0.87 8.58
N ALA A 66 -9.27 -0.69 9.60
CA ALA A 66 -10.25 0.40 9.65
C ALA A 66 -9.56 1.77 9.73
N LEU A 67 -8.67 1.96 10.70
CA LEU A 67 -7.96 3.24 10.89
C LEU A 67 -7.15 3.61 9.64
N ILE A 68 -6.37 2.68 9.10
CA ILE A 68 -5.51 3.01 7.96
C ILE A 68 -6.33 3.19 6.69
N GLY A 69 -7.42 2.43 6.51
CA GLY A 69 -8.39 2.68 5.45
C GLY A 69 -8.97 4.10 5.52
N GLU A 70 -9.26 4.58 6.73
CA GLU A 70 -9.68 5.97 6.97
C GLU A 70 -8.54 6.96 6.62
N LEU A 71 -7.32 6.73 7.09
CA LEU A 71 -6.17 7.58 6.78
C LEU A 71 -5.88 7.67 5.27
N GLN A 72 -5.98 6.55 4.54
CA GLN A 72 -5.83 6.54 3.08
C GLN A 72 -6.96 7.30 2.39
N SER A 73 -8.18 7.21 2.91
CA SER A 73 -9.33 7.95 2.38
C SER A 73 -9.21 9.48 2.58
N LEU A 74 -8.40 9.94 3.54
CA LEU A 74 -8.10 11.37 3.72
C LEU A 74 -7.24 11.95 2.58
N VAL A 75 -6.39 11.12 1.97
CA VAL A 75 -5.30 11.59 1.10
C VAL A 75 -5.42 11.12 -0.35
N GLY A 76 -6.30 10.16 -0.62
CA GLY A 76 -6.49 9.51 -1.91
C GLY A 76 -7.95 9.41 -2.34
N VAL A 77 -8.29 8.35 -3.08
CA VAL A 77 -9.68 8.03 -3.42
C VAL A 77 -10.40 7.53 -2.16
N ASN A 78 -11.71 7.74 -2.07
CA ASN A 78 -12.54 7.04 -1.10
C ASN A 78 -12.44 5.53 -1.36
N LEU A 79 -11.65 4.83 -0.53
CA LEU A 79 -11.37 3.42 -0.72
C LEU A 79 -12.52 2.52 -0.29
N ASP A 80 -13.52 3.07 0.38
CA ASP A 80 -14.65 2.35 0.97
C ASP A 80 -14.19 1.01 1.55
N VAL A 81 -13.36 1.11 2.61
CA VAL A 81 -12.81 -0.05 3.31
C VAL A 81 -13.82 -0.50 4.35
N SER A 82 -14.23 -1.76 4.29
CA SER A 82 -15.20 -2.32 5.22
C SER A 82 -14.76 -3.70 5.69
N VAL A 83 -14.50 -3.84 6.99
CA VAL A 83 -14.16 -5.13 7.62
C VAL A 83 -15.36 -6.08 7.54
N LEU A 84 -15.10 -7.34 7.20
CA LEU A 84 -16.14 -8.37 7.10
C LEU A 84 -16.59 -8.83 8.49
N GLY A 85 -17.91 -8.91 8.71
CA GLY A 85 -18.46 -9.50 9.92
C GLY A 85 -18.41 -11.03 9.89
N ALA A 86 -18.73 -11.68 11.01
CA ALA A 86 -18.71 -13.15 11.11
C ALA A 86 -19.60 -13.83 10.05
N ALA A 87 -20.78 -13.26 9.77
CA ALA A 87 -21.69 -13.79 8.73
C ALA A 87 -21.08 -13.70 7.32
N ASP A 88 -20.39 -12.60 7.00
CA ASP A 88 -19.71 -12.42 5.72
C ASP A 88 -18.54 -13.40 5.57
N VAL A 89 -17.74 -13.56 6.63
CA VAL A 89 -16.64 -14.55 6.65
C VAL A 89 -17.18 -15.97 6.48
N GLN A 90 -18.29 -16.31 7.13
CA GLN A 90 -18.96 -17.60 6.93
C GLN A 90 -19.48 -17.76 5.50
N ALA A 91 -19.95 -16.69 4.85
CA ALA A 91 -20.38 -16.74 3.46
C ALA A 91 -19.22 -17.06 2.50
N LEU A 92 -17.98 -16.67 2.82
CA LEU A 92 -16.79 -17.03 2.02
C LEU A 92 -16.53 -18.54 1.98
N THR A 93 -16.96 -19.31 2.99
CA THR A 93 -16.85 -20.78 2.95
C THR A 93 -17.86 -21.42 1.99
N GLY A 94 -18.87 -20.65 1.54
CA GLY A 94 -19.85 -21.06 0.55
C GLY A 94 -19.44 -20.78 -0.90
N VAL A 95 -18.22 -20.26 -1.14
CA VAL A 95 -17.73 -19.98 -2.50
C VAL A 95 -17.62 -21.28 -3.29
N THR A 96 -18.23 -21.29 -4.48
CA THR A 96 -18.22 -22.45 -5.37
C THR A 96 -17.24 -22.26 -6.53
N PRO A 97 -16.74 -23.35 -7.16
CA PRO A 97 -15.88 -23.25 -8.34
C PRO A 97 -16.50 -22.44 -9.48
N ALA A 98 -17.82 -22.49 -9.66
CA ALA A 98 -18.54 -21.74 -10.68
C ALA A 98 -18.43 -20.20 -10.53
N MET A 99 -18.11 -19.72 -9.33
CA MET A 99 -17.89 -18.28 -9.08
C MET A 99 -16.45 -17.87 -9.38
N MET A 100 -15.51 -18.82 -9.49
CA MET A 100 -14.08 -18.53 -9.60
C MET A 100 -13.64 -18.35 -11.05
N VAL A 101 -13.03 -17.21 -11.34
CA VAL A 101 -12.35 -16.94 -12.62
C VAL A 101 -10.87 -17.24 -12.44
N HIS A 102 -10.50 -18.50 -12.62
CA HIS A 102 -9.12 -18.99 -12.47
C HIS A 102 -8.87 -20.21 -13.36
N ALA A 103 -7.61 -20.51 -13.70
CA ALA A 103 -7.27 -21.70 -14.49
C ALA A 103 -7.64 -23.01 -13.78
N ASN A 104 -7.60 -23.00 -12.44
CA ASN A 104 -8.08 -24.08 -11.59
C ASN A 104 -9.09 -23.52 -10.57
N PRO A 105 -10.39 -23.47 -10.91
CA PRO A 105 -11.42 -22.86 -10.06
C PRO A 105 -11.71 -23.68 -8.80
N ASN A 106 -11.54 -25.00 -8.84
CA ASN A 106 -11.72 -25.88 -7.68
C ASN A 106 -10.70 -25.57 -6.59
N CYS A 107 -9.41 -25.54 -6.94
CA CYS A 107 -8.35 -25.22 -5.99
C CYS A 107 -8.49 -23.80 -5.45
N ALA A 108 -8.87 -22.83 -6.28
CA ALA A 108 -9.02 -21.44 -5.83
C ALA A 108 -10.21 -21.27 -4.86
N ALA A 109 -11.34 -21.93 -5.11
CA ALA A 109 -12.49 -21.93 -4.20
C ALA A 109 -12.15 -22.60 -2.87
N ALA A 110 -11.52 -23.78 -2.92
CA ALA A 110 -11.09 -24.50 -1.72
C ALA A 110 -10.08 -23.68 -0.90
N TYR A 111 -9.17 -22.97 -1.55
CA TYR A 111 -8.21 -22.09 -0.88
C TYR A 111 -8.90 -20.95 -0.13
N LEU A 112 -9.78 -20.19 -0.79
CA LEU A 112 -10.52 -19.10 -0.13
C LEU A 112 -11.38 -19.61 1.04
N SER A 113 -12.08 -20.74 0.84
CA SER A 113 -12.85 -21.37 1.91
C SER A 113 -11.96 -21.80 3.08
N GLY A 114 -10.78 -22.35 2.80
CA GLY A 114 -9.82 -22.76 3.82
C GLY A 114 -9.26 -21.58 4.61
N LEU A 115 -8.96 -20.47 3.94
CA LEU A 115 -8.53 -19.24 4.60
C LEU A 115 -9.62 -18.69 5.54
N ALA A 116 -10.86 -18.60 5.04
CA ALA A 116 -12.00 -18.13 5.83
C ALA A 116 -12.29 -19.03 7.05
N GLY A 117 -12.19 -20.36 6.88
CA GLY A 117 -12.39 -21.33 7.97
C GLY A 117 -11.24 -21.43 8.97
N SER A 118 -10.06 -20.86 8.66
CA SER A 118 -8.87 -21.03 9.51
C SER A 118 -8.90 -20.21 10.80
N GLY A 119 -9.68 -19.11 10.84
CA GLY A 119 -9.62 -18.14 11.92
C GLY A 119 -8.28 -17.37 12.03
N MET A 120 -7.36 -17.59 11.09
CA MET A 120 -6.04 -16.92 11.05
C MET A 120 -6.06 -15.61 10.26
N PHE A 121 -7.21 -15.20 9.73
CA PHE A 121 -7.32 -14.01 8.89
C PHE A 121 -8.45 -13.10 9.32
N VAL A 122 -8.19 -11.80 9.29
CA VAL A 122 -9.23 -10.77 9.22
C VAL A 122 -9.44 -10.42 7.76
N PHE A 123 -10.70 -10.44 7.32
CA PHE A 123 -11.04 -10.05 5.96
C PHE A 123 -11.66 -8.66 5.92
N TYR A 124 -11.36 -7.92 4.88
CA TYR A 124 -12.07 -6.69 4.54
C TYR A 124 -12.26 -6.59 3.04
N THR A 125 -13.28 -5.83 2.65
CA THR A 125 -13.43 -5.38 1.27
C THR A 125 -12.97 -3.94 1.14
N MET A 126 -12.56 -3.60 -0.06
CA MET A 126 -12.30 -2.22 -0.49
C MET A 126 -12.69 -2.05 -1.96
N THR A 127 -12.67 -0.82 -2.45
CA THR A 127 -12.83 -0.53 -3.87
C THR A 127 -11.76 -1.28 -4.68
N TYR A 128 -12.15 -1.89 -5.82
CA TYR A 128 -11.18 -2.62 -6.66
C TYR A 128 -10.22 -1.67 -7.38
N ILE A 129 -8.93 -2.03 -7.37
CA ILE A 129 -7.82 -1.20 -7.84
C ILE A 129 -6.85 -2.06 -8.65
N GLU A 130 -6.29 -1.48 -9.72
CA GLU A 130 -5.30 -2.16 -10.56
C GLU A 130 -3.87 -1.86 -10.08
N SER A 131 -3.01 -2.87 -10.02
CA SER A 131 -1.59 -2.67 -9.68
C SER A 131 -0.76 -2.29 -10.90
N LEU A 132 0.36 -1.58 -10.68
CA LEU A 132 1.32 -1.22 -11.73
C LEU A 132 1.83 -2.46 -12.49
N LYS A 133 2.15 -3.54 -11.76
CA LYS A 133 2.57 -4.83 -12.34
C LYS A 133 1.51 -5.45 -13.26
N THR A 134 0.22 -5.24 -12.98
CA THR A 134 -0.86 -5.74 -13.84
C THR A 134 -0.94 -4.95 -15.15
N LEU A 135 -0.75 -3.63 -15.07
CA LEU A 135 -0.67 -2.74 -16.24
C LEU A 135 0.51 -3.11 -17.15
N GLU A 136 1.66 -3.52 -16.58
CA GLU A 136 2.80 -4.03 -17.33
C GLU A 136 2.48 -5.33 -18.09
N LYS A 137 1.85 -6.31 -17.41
CA LYS A 137 1.59 -7.65 -17.96
C LYS A 137 0.49 -7.70 -19.02
N GLN A 138 -0.57 -6.91 -18.90
CA GLN A 138 -1.71 -6.97 -19.82
C GLN A 138 -1.35 -6.62 -21.28
N GLN A 139 -0.18 -6.05 -21.54
CA GLN A 139 0.13 -5.44 -22.85
C GLN A 139 1.17 -6.21 -23.68
N VAL A 140 1.79 -7.27 -23.12
CA VAL A 140 2.58 -8.23 -23.93
C VAL A 140 1.71 -8.94 -24.97
N LYS A 141 0.38 -8.93 -24.79
CA LYS A 141 -0.60 -9.59 -25.67
C LYS A 141 -1.23 -8.68 -26.74
N GLN A 142 -1.10 -7.35 -26.67
CA GLN A 142 -1.61 -6.44 -27.70
C GLN A 142 -0.50 -6.10 -28.71
N LYS A 143 -0.55 -6.75 -29.88
CA LYS A 143 0.18 -6.27 -31.07
C LYS A 143 -0.56 -5.06 -31.61
N ASP A 144 -0.09 -3.85 -31.33
CA ASP A 144 -0.58 -2.66 -32.02
C ASP A 144 0.01 -2.53 -33.43
N VAL A 145 -0.80 -1.93 -34.30
CA VAL A 145 -0.74 -1.91 -35.77
C VAL A 145 0.44 -1.08 -36.33
N ASP A 146 1.11 -0.28 -35.50
CA ASP A 146 2.14 0.68 -35.93
C ASP A 146 3.58 0.33 -35.49
N GLY A 147 3.85 -0.92 -35.11
CA GLY A 147 5.21 -1.42 -34.86
C GLY A 147 5.94 -0.87 -33.61
N MET A 148 5.41 0.16 -32.94
CA MET A 148 5.93 0.66 -31.66
C MET A 148 5.12 0.10 -30.49
N ARG A 149 5.68 -0.89 -29.78
CA ARG A 149 5.16 -1.37 -28.50
C ARG A 149 5.29 -0.26 -27.46
N GLN A 150 4.24 0.52 -27.23
CA GLN A 150 4.21 1.44 -26.09
C GLN A 150 3.94 0.63 -24.81
N PHE A 151 4.97 0.48 -23.98
CA PHE A 151 4.89 -0.22 -22.72
C PHE A 151 3.99 0.54 -21.74
N GLY A 152 3.04 -0.14 -21.08
CA GLY A 152 2.06 0.48 -20.17
C GLY A 152 2.68 1.32 -19.05
N ALA A 153 3.87 0.94 -18.60
CA ALA A 153 4.73 1.71 -17.70
C ALA A 153 5.07 3.10 -18.26
N VAL A 154 5.50 3.21 -19.52
CA VAL A 154 5.78 4.48 -20.19
C VAL A 154 4.53 5.32 -20.34
N LYS A 155 3.40 4.69 -20.70
CA LYS A 155 2.12 5.40 -20.83
C LYS A 155 1.67 5.97 -19.49
N LEU A 156 1.79 5.20 -18.40
CA LEU A 156 1.49 5.69 -17.06
C LEU A 156 2.46 6.80 -16.67
N ALA A 157 3.75 6.65 -16.91
CA ALA A 157 4.73 7.67 -16.54
C ALA A 157 4.52 8.99 -17.31
N ARG A 158 4.19 8.92 -18.61
CA ARG A 158 3.75 10.08 -19.39
C ARG A 158 2.47 10.70 -18.82
N LYS A 159 1.53 9.87 -18.34
CA LYS A 159 0.35 10.38 -17.64
C LYS A 159 0.69 10.99 -16.28
N MET A 160 1.63 10.44 -15.53
CA MET A 160 2.09 11.01 -14.26
C MET A 160 2.70 12.39 -14.46
N ARG A 161 3.43 12.59 -15.56
CA ARG A 161 3.95 13.90 -15.95
C ARG A 161 2.87 14.85 -16.50
N GLY A 162 1.96 14.31 -17.32
CA GLY A 162 0.91 15.10 -17.98
C GLY A 162 -0.27 15.48 -17.07
N ASP A 163 -0.50 14.72 -16.01
CA ASP A 163 -1.50 14.98 -14.97
C ASP A 163 -0.82 15.53 -13.73
N ALA A 164 -0.88 16.86 -13.59
CA ALA A 164 -0.27 17.59 -12.47
C ALA A 164 -0.76 17.14 -11.08
N GLN A 165 -1.85 16.37 -10.99
CA GLN A 165 -2.38 15.88 -9.72
C GLN A 165 -1.89 14.46 -9.38
N LEU A 166 -1.35 13.70 -10.34
CA LEU A 166 -1.09 12.28 -10.14
C LEU A 166 0.10 12.01 -9.23
N LEU A 167 1.21 12.74 -9.42
CA LEU A 167 2.40 12.63 -8.54
C LEU A 167 2.16 13.19 -7.13
N PRO A 168 1.54 14.38 -6.95
CA PRO A 168 1.16 14.83 -5.62
C PRO A 168 0.23 13.85 -4.91
N ALA A 169 -0.75 13.27 -5.62
CA ALA A 169 -1.63 12.26 -5.03
C ALA A 169 -0.86 11.00 -4.57
N LEU A 170 0.18 10.58 -5.32
CA LEU A 170 1.01 9.46 -4.91
C LEU A 170 1.86 9.83 -3.68
N GLY A 171 2.44 11.03 -3.65
CA GLY A 171 3.17 11.53 -2.47
C GLY A 171 2.30 11.56 -1.22
N ARG A 172 1.04 11.98 -1.37
CA ARG A 172 0.02 11.98 -0.31
C ARG A 172 -0.23 10.57 0.26
N VAL A 173 -0.42 9.58 -0.60
CA VAL A 173 -0.54 8.16 -0.20
C VAL A 173 0.72 7.66 0.51
N VAL A 174 1.90 8.01 0.03
CA VAL A 174 3.18 7.60 0.63
C VAL A 174 3.42 8.28 1.98
N ALA A 175 2.88 9.47 2.22
CA ALA A 175 2.92 10.08 3.55
C ALA A 175 2.19 9.21 4.60
N VAL A 176 1.06 8.61 4.23
CA VAL A 176 0.35 7.64 5.08
C VAL A 176 1.17 6.39 5.29
N ASP A 177 1.84 5.87 4.24
CA ASP A 177 2.73 4.72 4.37
C ASP A 177 3.86 4.98 5.37
N LEU A 178 4.53 6.13 5.24
CA LEU A 178 5.60 6.53 6.16
C LEU A 178 5.08 6.64 7.60
N PHE A 179 3.91 7.26 7.79
CA PHE A 179 3.32 7.38 9.13
C PHE A 179 2.97 6.00 9.73
N CYS A 180 2.35 5.13 8.96
CA CYS A 180 1.98 3.77 9.39
C CYS A 180 3.18 2.81 9.45
N GLY A 181 4.35 3.22 8.97
CA GLY A 181 5.55 2.39 8.90
C GLY A 181 5.44 1.25 7.88
N ASN A 182 4.75 1.49 6.78
CA ASN A 182 4.60 0.54 5.68
C ASN A 182 5.78 0.62 4.71
N PHE A 183 6.69 -0.34 4.79
CA PHE A 183 7.89 -0.40 3.94
C PHE A 183 7.74 -1.20 2.67
N ASP A 184 6.59 -1.84 2.45
CA ASP A 184 6.47 -2.77 1.34
C ASP A 184 6.42 -2.01 -0.01
N ARG A 185 5.99 -0.73 -0.04
CA ARG A 185 6.08 0.10 -1.25
C ARG A 185 7.43 0.78 -1.41
N PHE A 186 7.80 1.59 -0.43
CA PHE A 186 9.03 2.38 -0.40
C PHE A 186 9.80 2.12 0.89
N ALA A 187 11.10 1.90 0.77
CA ALA A 187 11.99 1.85 1.91
C ALA A 187 12.16 3.26 2.52
N ALA A 188 12.69 3.35 3.75
CA ALA A 188 12.89 4.63 4.45
C ALA A 188 13.78 5.64 3.68
N ASN A 189 14.60 5.17 2.74
CA ASN A 189 15.45 6.02 1.91
C ASN A 189 14.77 6.49 0.62
N GLY A 190 13.53 6.05 0.35
CA GLY A 190 12.77 6.36 -0.86
C GLY A 190 12.94 5.33 -1.98
N ASP A 191 13.74 4.28 -1.83
CA ASP A 191 13.84 3.24 -2.86
C ASP A 191 12.56 2.40 -2.95
N ILE A 192 12.14 2.03 -4.16
CA ILE A 192 10.99 1.13 -4.36
C ILE A 192 11.37 -0.28 -3.91
N VAL A 193 10.57 -0.84 -3.00
CA VAL A 193 10.73 -2.21 -2.52
C VAL A 193 9.88 -3.17 -3.35
N ASN A 194 8.61 -2.83 -3.59
CA ASN A 194 7.68 -3.64 -4.35
C ASN A 194 6.84 -2.80 -5.32
N VAL A 195 7.24 -2.82 -6.60
CA VAL A 195 6.50 -2.16 -7.71
C VAL A 195 5.05 -2.65 -7.78
N GLY A 196 4.78 -3.90 -7.40
CA GLY A 196 3.43 -4.47 -7.37
C GLY A 196 2.48 -3.81 -6.38
N ASN A 197 3.01 -3.16 -5.34
CA ASN A 197 2.23 -2.47 -4.32
C ASN A 197 2.00 -0.99 -4.64
N ILE A 198 2.57 -0.47 -5.72
CA ILE A 198 2.22 0.85 -6.26
C ILE A 198 0.99 0.66 -7.14
N MET A 199 -0.16 1.08 -6.63
CA MET A 199 -1.44 0.78 -7.26
C MET A 199 -2.19 2.04 -7.68
N PHE A 200 -2.96 1.91 -8.74
CA PHE A 200 -3.74 2.99 -9.32
C PHE A 200 -5.15 2.51 -9.60
N GLN A 201 -6.13 3.26 -9.13
CA GLN A 201 -7.49 3.08 -9.55
C GLN A 201 -7.68 3.79 -10.87
N LYS A 202 -8.35 3.13 -11.82
CA LYS A 202 -8.76 3.73 -13.08
C LYS A 202 -10.27 3.91 -13.07
N ASP A 203 -10.73 5.14 -13.18
CA ASP A 203 -12.16 5.42 -13.25
C ASP A 203 -12.73 5.18 -14.66
N ALA A 204 -14.05 5.38 -14.81
CA ALA A 204 -14.76 5.23 -16.08
C ALA A 204 -14.19 6.17 -17.17
N ASP A 205 -13.67 7.34 -16.76
CA ASP A 205 -13.06 8.35 -17.63
C ASP A 205 -11.59 8.06 -17.95
N LYS A 206 -11.08 6.90 -17.51
CA LYS A 206 -9.69 6.44 -17.71
C LYS A 206 -8.66 7.33 -17.01
N LYS A 207 -9.06 8.13 -16.02
CA LYS A 207 -8.16 8.85 -15.13
C LYS A 207 -7.60 7.88 -14.11
N TYR A 208 -6.31 8.02 -13.83
CA TYR A 208 -5.64 7.23 -12.81
C TYR A 208 -5.62 8.01 -11.51
N THR A 209 -5.90 7.33 -10.40
CA THR A 209 -5.69 7.88 -9.07
C THR A 209 -4.87 6.90 -8.24
N PRO A 210 -3.79 7.31 -7.57
CA PRO A 210 -2.98 6.42 -6.76
C PRO A 210 -3.76 5.94 -5.55
N VAL A 211 -3.52 4.70 -5.15
CA VAL A 211 -4.15 4.13 -3.96
C VAL A 211 -3.17 3.31 -3.16
N GLY A 212 -3.20 3.46 -1.84
CA GLY A 212 -2.54 2.56 -0.93
C GLY A 212 -3.43 1.43 -0.44
N VAL A 213 -3.34 0.23 -1.02
CA VAL A 213 -4.15 -0.95 -0.62
C VAL A 213 -3.48 -1.91 0.36
N ASP A 214 -2.16 -1.81 0.46
CA ASP A 214 -1.40 -2.61 1.42
C ASP A 214 -1.14 -1.77 2.65
N PHE A 215 -2.18 -1.63 3.46
CA PHE A 215 -2.29 -0.59 4.48
C PHE A 215 -1.14 -0.60 5.50
N PHE A 216 -0.60 -1.76 5.84
CA PHE A 216 0.52 -1.89 6.76
C PHE A 216 1.28 -3.19 6.55
N GLU A 217 2.56 -3.19 6.90
CA GLU A 217 3.35 -4.39 7.03
C GLU A 217 2.91 -5.15 8.30
N ALA A 218 1.92 -6.05 8.24
CA ALA A 218 1.38 -6.80 9.38
C ALA A 218 2.43 -7.37 10.37
N GLN A 219 3.58 -7.82 9.85
CA GLN A 219 4.70 -8.34 10.65
C GLN A 219 5.78 -7.28 10.94
N GLY A 220 5.60 -6.07 10.43
CA GLY A 220 6.48 -4.95 10.57
C GLY A 220 6.46 -4.42 11.99
N GLN A 221 7.64 -4.09 12.49
CA GLN A 221 7.87 -3.51 13.81
C GLN A 221 7.05 -2.23 14.11
N PHE A 222 6.46 -1.60 13.08
CA PHE A 222 5.70 -0.35 13.19
C PHE A 222 4.21 -0.48 12.86
N ALA A 223 3.72 -1.67 12.52
CA ALA A 223 2.34 -1.84 12.04
C ALA A 223 1.26 -1.61 13.09
N ARG A 224 1.59 -1.74 14.37
CA ARG A 224 0.61 -1.55 15.44
C ARG A 224 0.34 -0.06 15.63
N MET A 225 -0.84 0.38 15.17
CA MET A 225 -1.32 1.74 15.39
C MET A 225 -2.05 1.89 16.72
N THR A 226 -2.45 0.78 17.35
CA THR A 226 -3.10 0.78 18.67
C THR A 226 -2.11 0.91 19.84
N ALA A 227 -0.93 0.29 19.72
CA ALA A 227 0.10 0.27 20.76
C ALA A 227 1.20 1.32 20.54
N PRO A 228 1.77 1.92 21.61
CA PRO A 228 2.87 2.87 21.50
C PRO A 228 4.13 2.21 20.93
N LEU A 229 4.89 2.96 20.14
CA LEU A 229 6.22 2.53 19.72
C LEU A 229 7.21 2.68 20.89
N THR A 230 8.08 1.70 21.06
CA THR A 230 9.23 1.80 21.98
C THR A 230 10.22 2.85 21.48
N ALA A 231 11.11 3.34 22.36
CA ALA A 231 12.16 4.28 21.98
C ALA A 231 13.07 3.72 20.85
N ALA A 232 13.37 2.42 20.89
CA ALA A 232 14.15 1.73 19.86
C ALA A 232 13.41 1.64 18.51
N GLN A 233 12.08 1.50 18.54
CA GLN A 233 11.26 1.53 17.33
C GLN A 233 11.17 2.94 16.76
N LEU A 234 10.96 3.97 17.59
CA LEU A 234 10.88 5.36 17.14
C LEU A 234 12.15 5.83 16.42
N LEU A 235 13.32 5.34 16.84
CA LEU A 235 14.61 5.55 16.15
C LEU A 235 14.59 5.17 14.67
N ASN A 236 13.91 4.07 14.37
CA ASN A 236 13.93 3.44 13.04
C ASN A 236 12.61 3.64 12.29
N TRP A 237 11.63 4.31 12.91
CA TRP A 237 10.32 4.54 12.33
C TRP A 237 10.40 5.57 11.19
N PRO A 238 9.93 5.24 9.98
CA PRO A 238 10.12 6.08 8.80
C PRO A 238 9.23 7.33 8.84
N GLY A 239 8.17 7.34 9.65
CA GLY A 239 7.33 8.51 9.82
C GLY A 239 8.09 9.73 10.30
N ALA A 240 9.25 9.56 10.96
CA ALA A 240 10.15 10.65 11.33
C ALA A 240 10.63 11.50 10.13
N ILE A 241 10.56 10.97 8.91
CA ILE A 241 10.83 11.73 7.67
C ILE A 241 9.82 12.87 7.48
N LEU A 242 8.57 12.66 7.91
CA LEU A 242 7.48 13.64 7.74
C LEU A 242 7.68 14.92 8.57
N ALA A 243 8.55 14.90 9.58
CA ALA A 243 8.86 16.05 10.42
C ALA A 243 10.12 16.82 9.97
N ASP A 244 10.85 16.33 8.97
CA ASP A 244 12.13 16.88 8.55
C ASP A 244 12.13 17.16 7.03
N ALA A 245 12.12 18.44 6.68
CA ALA A 245 12.08 18.89 5.29
C ALA A 245 13.25 18.35 4.45
N MET A 246 14.46 18.28 5.01
CA MET A 246 15.63 17.77 4.27
C MET A 246 15.49 16.27 3.99
N ARG A 247 15.01 15.50 4.96
CA ARG A 247 14.77 14.05 4.78
C ARG A 247 13.64 13.82 3.78
N LEU A 248 12.61 14.65 3.79
CA LEU A 248 11.48 14.58 2.88
C LEU A 248 11.91 14.88 1.44
N ASP A 249 12.76 15.88 1.23
CA ASP A 249 13.35 16.20 -0.09
C ASP A 249 14.24 15.06 -0.61
N ALA A 250 15.10 14.50 0.26
CA ALA A 250 15.95 13.37 -0.09
C ALA A 250 15.13 12.11 -0.46
N PHE A 251 14.08 11.83 0.32
CA PHE A 251 13.15 10.73 0.06
C PHE A 251 12.43 10.92 -1.28
N ALA A 252 11.88 12.11 -1.55
CA ALA A 252 11.14 12.41 -2.77
C ALA A 252 12.02 12.22 -4.02
N SER A 253 13.26 12.71 -3.97
CA SER A 253 14.24 12.54 -5.05
C SER A 253 14.51 11.06 -5.34
N ARG A 254 14.74 10.26 -4.29
CA ARG A 254 14.97 8.81 -4.41
C ARG A 254 13.74 8.05 -4.92
N ALA A 255 12.54 8.39 -4.44
CA ALA A 255 11.29 7.79 -4.87
C ALA A 255 11.02 8.01 -6.36
N VAL A 256 11.17 9.24 -6.86
CA VAL A 256 10.98 9.54 -8.28
C VAL A 256 12.06 8.89 -9.15
N MET A 257 13.31 8.83 -8.67
CA MET A 257 14.36 8.08 -9.36
C MET A 257 14.03 6.58 -9.45
N GLY A 258 13.52 5.98 -8.37
CA GLY A 258 13.05 4.59 -8.35
C GLY A 258 11.89 4.37 -9.33
N LEU A 259 10.94 5.30 -9.41
CA LEU A 259 9.84 5.24 -10.40
C LEU A 259 10.39 5.26 -11.82
N ASN A 260 11.32 6.16 -12.13
CA ASN A 260 12.00 6.20 -13.43
C ASN A 260 12.66 4.86 -13.77
N GLN A 261 13.39 4.26 -12.82
CA GLN A 261 14.02 2.95 -13.00
C GLN A 261 12.99 1.84 -13.26
N ALA A 262 11.90 1.80 -12.47
CA ALA A 262 10.81 0.84 -12.66
C ALA A 262 10.18 0.97 -14.05
N PHE A 263 9.98 2.20 -14.54
CA PHE A 263 9.44 2.42 -15.89
C PHE A 263 10.42 2.06 -17.01
N GLN A 264 11.72 2.17 -16.78
CA GLN A 264 12.76 1.79 -17.75
C GLN A 264 12.92 0.29 -17.89
N HIS A 265 12.70 -0.51 -16.83
CA HIS A 265 12.77 -1.97 -16.91
C HIS A 265 11.79 -2.57 -17.93
N GLY A 266 10.79 -1.81 -18.38
CA GLY A 266 9.89 -2.17 -19.46
C GLY A 266 10.32 -1.73 -20.86
N VAL A 267 11.35 -0.90 -21.03
CA VAL A 267 11.69 -0.26 -22.32
C VAL A 267 13.13 -0.63 -22.73
N SER A 268 13.41 -0.69 -24.03
CA SER A 268 14.80 -0.79 -24.49
C SER A 268 15.63 0.37 -23.93
N PRO A 269 16.80 0.13 -23.31
CA PRO A 269 17.67 1.18 -22.77
C PRO A 269 18.08 2.27 -23.78
N HIS A 270 18.00 1.95 -25.08
CA HIS A 270 18.30 2.88 -26.16
C HIS A 270 17.12 3.78 -26.56
N ALA A 271 15.90 3.50 -26.08
CA ALA A 271 14.69 4.22 -26.47
C ALA A 271 14.30 5.34 -25.49
N MET A 272 14.81 5.34 -24.25
CA MET A 272 14.64 6.44 -23.29
C MET A 272 15.83 6.53 -22.33
N PRO A 273 16.54 7.68 -22.26
CA PRO A 273 17.54 7.89 -21.24
C PRO A 273 16.89 8.02 -19.84
N ALA A 274 17.67 7.74 -18.81
CA ALA A 274 17.14 7.44 -17.48
C ALA A 274 16.49 8.63 -16.75
N ASP A 275 16.79 9.84 -17.23
CA ASP A 275 16.33 11.15 -16.79
C ASP A 275 15.15 11.69 -17.63
N ALA A 276 14.69 10.95 -18.66
CA ALA A 276 13.78 11.52 -19.66
C ALA A 276 12.29 11.50 -19.29
N ILE A 277 11.88 10.68 -18.31
CA ILE A 277 10.46 10.46 -18.05
C ILE A 277 9.94 11.41 -16.98
N LEU A 278 10.41 11.28 -15.74
CA LEU A 278 10.12 12.20 -14.64
C LEU A 278 11.37 13.03 -14.29
N ASP A 279 11.22 14.33 -14.09
CA ASP A 279 12.30 15.29 -13.88
C ASP A 279 12.27 15.97 -12.49
N ALA A 280 13.06 17.02 -12.30
CA ALA A 280 13.13 17.76 -11.03
C ALA A 280 11.78 18.40 -10.63
N THR A 281 10.94 18.78 -11.59
CA THR A 281 9.58 19.30 -11.35
C THR A 281 8.70 18.20 -10.77
N ASP A 282 8.84 16.97 -11.27
CA ASP A 282 8.11 15.80 -10.78
C ASP A 282 8.55 15.41 -9.35
N VAL A 283 9.83 15.56 -9.02
CA VAL A 283 10.32 15.46 -7.64
C VAL A 283 9.62 16.46 -6.74
N GLN A 284 9.51 17.73 -7.16
CA GLN A 284 8.82 18.77 -6.38
C GLN A 284 7.32 18.50 -6.25
N ALA A 285 6.67 17.99 -7.30
CA ALA A 285 5.26 17.61 -7.26
C ALA A 285 5.01 16.48 -6.26
N PHE A 286 5.84 15.42 -6.28
CA PHE A 286 5.77 14.32 -5.32
C PHE A 286 6.05 14.79 -3.88
N ARG A 287 7.07 15.62 -3.69
CA ARG A 287 7.44 16.26 -2.41
C ARG A 287 6.29 17.10 -1.85
N THR A 288 5.63 17.88 -2.70
CA THR A 288 4.46 18.67 -2.35
C THR A 288 3.34 17.76 -1.83
N GLY A 289 3.06 16.67 -2.56
CA GLY A 289 2.13 15.64 -2.13
C GLY A 289 2.44 15.03 -0.76
N LEU A 290 3.70 14.68 -0.50
CA LEU A 290 4.13 14.18 0.81
C LEU A 290 3.82 15.17 1.93
N SER A 291 4.05 16.46 1.69
CA SER A 291 3.81 17.53 2.67
C SER A 291 2.31 17.75 2.92
N GLU A 292 1.51 17.78 1.86
CA GLU A 292 0.05 17.87 1.95
C GLU A 292 -0.54 16.67 2.70
N GLY A 293 -0.05 15.46 2.43
CA GLY A 293 -0.47 14.25 3.12
C GLY A 293 -0.11 14.28 4.60
N ALA A 294 1.09 14.75 4.94
CA ALA A 294 1.52 14.94 6.33
C ALA A 294 0.63 15.94 7.08
N GLU A 295 0.27 17.07 6.45
CA GLU A 295 -0.60 18.08 7.07
C GLU A 295 -2.04 17.60 7.23
N ALA A 296 -2.57 16.85 6.25
CA ALA A 296 -3.89 16.23 6.34
C ALA A 296 -3.95 15.20 7.49
N LEU A 297 -2.93 14.32 7.57
CA LEU A 297 -2.76 13.38 8.68
C LEU A 297 -2.70 14.10 10.02
N ARG A 298 -1.85 15.12 10.12
CA ARG A 298 -1.68 15.91 11.34
C ARG A 298 -3.01 16.50 11.80
N SER A 299 -3.71 17.20 10.92
CA SER A 299 -5.00 17.82 11.23
C SER A 299 -6.02 16.81 11.74
N TYR A 300 -6.17 15.69 11.04
CA TYR A 300 -7.10 14.63 11.41
C TYR A 300 -6.76 13.96 12.76
N LEU A 301 -5.50 13.56 12.93
CA LEU A 301 -5.03 12.83 14.11
C LEU A 301 -5.00 13.71 15.37
N LEU A 302 -4.68 15.00 15.24
CA LEU A 302 -4.86 15.96 16.34
C LEU A 302 -6.33 16.08 16.73
N GLY A 303 -7.25 16.09 15.76
CA GLY A 303 -8.68 16.02 16.00
C GLY A 303 -9.08 14.80 16.84
N LEU A 304 -8.57 13.60 16.51
CA LEU A 304 -8.79 12.40 17.32
C LEU A 304 -8.23 12.54 18.74
N ARG A 305 -7.05 13.13 18.88
CA ARG A 305 -6.43 13.38 20.19
C ARG A 305 -7.26 14.33 21.04
N HIS A 306 -7.72 15.45 20.47
CA HIS A 306 -8.53 16.43 21.19
C HIS A 306 -9.88 15.86 21.64
N ARG A 307 -10.45 14.92 20.88
CA ARG A 307 -11.66 14.17 21.26
C ARG A 307 -11.40 13.06 22.29
N GLY A 308 -10.14 12.79 22.64
CA GLY A 308 -9.77 11.71 23.56
C GLY A 308 -9.92 10.30 22.98
N VAL A 309 -10.00 10.16 21.65
CA VAL A 309 -10.21 8.87 20.95
C VAL A 309 -8.97 8.37 20.20
N ALA A 310 -7.88 9.14 20.18
CA ALA A 310 -6.62 8.67 19.60
C ALA A 310 -6.04 7.51 20.43
N SER A 311 -5.69 6.42 19.77
CA SER A 311 -5.03 5.28 20.43
C SER A 311 -3.64 5.68 20.99
N PRO A 312 -3.11 4.93 21.98
CA PRO A 312 -1.75 5.13 22.47
C PRO A 312 -0.67 5.10 21.37
N GLY A 313 -0.83 4.23 20.37
CA GLY A 313 0.07 4.16 19.23
C GLY A 313 0.08 5.41 18.36
N VAL A 314 -1.09 5.97 18.07
CA VAL A 314 -1.22 7.25 17.37
C VAL A 314 -0.61 8.38 18.20
N GLN A 315 -0.92 8.44 19.49
CA GLN A 315 -0.39 9.48 20.39
C GLN A 315 1.14 9.48 20.42
N SER A 316 1.78 8.33 20.58
CA SER A 316 3.25 8.23 20.60
C SER A 316 3.92 8.73 19.32
N ARG A 317 3.28 8.51 18.16
CA ARG A 317 3.76 8.97 16.85
C ARG A 317 3.58 10.48 16.69
N LEU A 318 2.43 11.01 17.10
CA LEU A 318 2.17 12.45 17.11
C LEU A 318 3.19 13.21 17.97
N ASP A 319 3.49 12.68 19.16
CA ASP A 319 4.49 13.27 20.05
C ASP A 319 5.91 13.17 19.47
N ALA A 320 6.27 12.03 18.87
CA ALA A 320 7.57 11.84 18.22
C ALA A 320 7.79 12.78 17.02
N LEU A 321 6.73 13.13 16.30
CA LEU A 321 6.77 14.12 15.20
C LEU A 321 6.75 15.56 15.70
N GLY A 322 6.56 15.80 17.00
CA GLY A 322 6.38 17.13 17.57
C GLY A 322 5.10 17.83 17.10
N TRP A 323 4.15 17.09 16.51
CA TRP A 323 2.93 17.67 15.94
C TRP A 323 1.95 18.20 16.98
N THR A 324 2.17 17.87 18.24
CA THR A 324 1.30 18.19 19.38
C THR A 324 1.68 19.50 20.06
N GLN A 325 2.81 20.09 19.67
CA GLN A 325 3.24 21.41 20.11
C GLN A 325 2.49 22.47 19.29
N THR A 326 1.85 23.40 19.97
CA THR A 326 1.00 24.47 19.39
C THR A 326 1.75 25.44 18.47
N ALA A 327 3.09 25.44 18.48
CA ALA A 327 3.93 26.30 17.67
C ALA A 327 4.54 25.54 16.47
N TRP A 328 3.72 25.15 15.50
CA TRP A 328 4.22 24.76 14.17
C TRP A 328 4.39 26.00 13.26
N GLY A 329 4.77 27.11 13.87
CA GLY A 329 5.17 28.35 13.21
C GLY A 329 6.67 28.51 13.37
N GLY A 330 7.45 27.88 12.48
CA GLY A 330 8.88 28.18 12.32
C GLY A 330 9.85 27.62 13.38
N ALA A 331 9.42 26.77 14.31
CA ALA A 331 10.34 26.13 15.25
C ALA A 331 11.12 25.00 14.57
N ARG A 332 12.46 25.07 14.64
CA ARG A 332 13.40 24.00 14.23
C ARG A 332 12.85 22.63 14.66
N ALA A 333 12.90 21.66 13.74
CA ALA A 333 12.68 20.25 14.05
C ALA A 333 13.39 19.91 15.37
N PRO A 334 12.79 19.11 16.27
CA PRO A 334 13.44 18.70 17.50
C PRO A 334 14.81 18.15 17.14
N GLN A 335 15.87 18.85 17.56
CA GLN A 335 17.22 18.42 17.25
C GLN A 335 17.36 16.99 17.77
N PRO A 336 17.82 16.03 16.95
CA PRO A 336 18.16 14.71 17.45
C PRO A 336 19.07 14.93 18.65
N ARG A 337 18.69 14.40 19.82
CA ARG A 337 19.50 14.54 21.04
C ARG A 337 20.93 14.15 20.66
N ALA A 338 21.89 15.02 20.95
CA ALA A 338 23.30 14.80 20.60
C ALA A 338 23.72 13.40 21.06
N GLY A 339 23.90 12.48 20.10
CA GLY A 339 24.02 11.03 20.34
C GLY A 339 23.36 10.15 19.27
N TRP A 340 22.58 10.72 18.36
CA TRP A 340 21.74 9.99 17.39
C TRP A 340 22.32 9.90 15.96
N VAL A 341 23.63 10.07 15.79
CA VAL A 341 24.27 10.00 14.47
C VAL A 341 25.11 8.71 14.39
N ASN A 342 24.79 7.89 13.38
CA ASN A 342 25.46 6.65 12.94
C ASN A 342 25.07 5.34 13.63
N ALA A 343 23.87 4.84 13.31
CA ALA A 343 23.71 3.39 13.13
C ALA A 343 23.75 3.11 11.63
N GLN A 344 24.89 2.65 11.12
CA GLN A 344 24.94 2.04 9.79
C GLN A 344 24.06 0.78 9.81
N PRO A 345 23.25 0.51 8.77
CA PRO A 345 22.54 -0.75 8.68
C PRO A 345 23.57 -1.89 8.65
N ALA A 346 23.40 -2.86 9.56
CA ALA A 346 24.21 -4.06 9.59
C ALA A 346 24.11 -4.76 8.23
N THR A 347 25.20 -4.75 7.48
CA THR A 347 25.36 -5.58 6.28
C THR A 347 25.28 -7.03 6.73
N ARG A 348 24.16 -7.71 6.45
CA ARG A 348 24.09 -9.17 6.54
C ARG A 348 25.06 -9.74 5.51
N GLY A 349 26.24 -10.13 5.97
CA GLY A 349 27.19 -10.91 5.18
C GLY A 349 26.53 -12.22 4.75
N LEU A 350 26.39 -12.39 3.44
CA LEU A 350 26.13 -13.70 2.85
C LEU A 350 27.34 -14.59 3.15
N GLY A 351 27.14 -15.60 4.00
CA GLY A 351 28.15 -16.63 4.26
C GLY A 351 28.52 -17.38 2.98
N PRO A 352 29.75 -17.89 2.87
CA PRO A 352 30.23 -18.51 1.64
C PRO A 352 29.54 -19.87 1.41
N ASN A 353 29.04 -20.05 0.19
CA ASN A 353 28.70 -21.35 -0.36
C ASN A 353 29.93 -22.26 -0.29
N ARG A 354 29.85 -23.32 0.52
CA ARG A 354 30.74 -24.48 0.37
C ARG A 354 30.12 -25.42 -0.66
N ARG A 355 30.95 -25.78 -1.64
CA ARG A 355 30.70 -26.80 -2.66
C ARG A 355 30.52 -28.17 -2.05
#